data_AF-A0A834T0S9-F1
#
_entry.id   AF-A0A834T0S9-F1
#
_cell.length_a   1.000
_cell.length_b   1.000
_cell.length_c   1.000
_cell.angle_alpha   90.00
_cell.angle_beta   90.00
_cell.angle_gamma   90.00
#
_symmetry.space_group_name_H-M   'P 1'
#
loop_
_entity.id
_entity.type
_entity.pdbx_description
1 polymer ?
#
loop_
_entity_poly.entity_id
_entity_poly.type
_entity_poly.pdbx_seq_one_letter_code
_entity_poly.pdbx_strand_id
1 'polypeptide(L)' 'MSSLGTSKGILEIAKFGIYVTVPIVLMYAFANNTKNLQKFMGNRSYVVYPPEAPRPPSPEELREMARELARKNSSR' A
#
# COMPACT_ATOMS: atom_id res chain seq x y z
N MET A 1 -44.71 32.74 -4.95
CA MET A 1 -43.30 32.53 -4.54
C MET A 1 -42.55 31.88 -5.69
N SER A 2 -41.39 32.40 -6.07
CA SER A 2 -40.63 31.94 -7.25
C SER A 2 -39.96 30.58 -7.01
N SER A 3 -40.07 29.67 -7.99
CA SER A 3 -39.46 28.33 -8.02
C SER A 3 -37.97 28.31 -7.61
N LEU A 4 -37.22 29.38 -7.91
CA LEU A 4 -35.80 29.53 -7.56
C LEU A 4 -35.50 29.40 -6.05
N GLY A 5 -36.42 29.83 -5.18
CA GLY A 5 -36.26 29.80 -3.73
C GLY A 5 -36.42 28.38 -3.16
N THR A 6 -37.39 27.63 -3.67
CA THR A 6 -37.63 26.23 -3.26
C THR A 6 -36.51 25.30 -3.73
N SER A 7 -35.96 25.51 -4.93
CA SER A 7 -34.82 24.74 -5.45
C SER A 7 -33.52 24.97 -4.66
N LYS A 8 -33.28 26.18 -4.14
CA LYS A 8 -32.13 26.45 -3.27
C LYS A 8 -32.25 25.72 -1.93
N GLY A 9 -33.44 25.72 -1.31
CA GLY A 9 -33.69 24.99 -0.07
C GLY A 9 -33.49 23.47 -0.21
N ILE A 10 -33.97 22.87 -1.30
CA ILE A 10 -33.76 21.44 -1.58
C ILE A 10 -32.27 21.13 -1.76
N LEU A 11 -31.53 21.99 -2.46
CA LEU A 11 -30.10 21.81 -2.68
C LEU A 11 -29.30 21.90 -1.37
N GLU A 12 -29.70 22.79 -0.45
CA GLU A 12 -29.07 22.92 0.86
C GLU A 12 -29.32 21.70 1.75
N ILE A 13 -30.54 21.17 1.75
CA ILE A 13 -30.87 19.93 2.49
C ILE A 13 -30.11 18.74 1.91
N ALA A 14 -30.04 18.62 0.58
CA ALA A 14 -29.27 17.56 -0.06
C ALA A 14 -27.77 17.67 0.27
N LYS A 15 -27.22 18.88 0.22
CA LYS A 15 -25.82 19.15 0.57
C LYS A 15 -25.54 18.79 2.03
N PHE A 16 -26.40 19.21 2.96
CA PHE A 16 -26.29 18.85 4.37
C PHE A 16 -26.38 17.33 4.57
N GLY A 17 -27.34 16.69 3.92
CA GLY A 17 -27.49 15.24 3.91
C GLY A 17 -26.20 14.54 3.48
N ILE A 18 -25.59 14.95 2.37
CA ILE A 18 -24.32 14.40 1.89
C ILE A 18 -23.19 14.62 2.92
N TYR A 19 -23.05 15.84 3.45
CA TYR A 19 -22.00 16.16 4.41
C TYR A 19 -22.06 15.33 5.70
N VAL A 20 -23.26 14.94 6.13
CA VAL A 20 -23.43 14.14 7.35
C VAL A 20 -23.38 12.64 7.02
N THR A 21 -24.06 12.21 5.96
CA THR A 21 -24.17 10.78 5.63
C THR A 21 -22.86 10.18 5.15
N VAL A 22 -22.09 10.88 4.30
CA VAL A 22 -20.84 10.34 3.75
C VAL A 22 -19.83 9.99 4.85
N PRO A 23 -19.49 10.88 5.81
CA PRO A 23 -18.58 10.53 6.89
C PRO A 23 -19.09 9.39 7.78
N ILE A 24 -20.39 9.34 8.10
CA ILE A 24 -20.98 8.29 8.93
C ILE A 24 -20.87 6.93 8.23
N VAL A 25 -21.21 6.87 6.94
CA VAL A 25 -21.12 5.65 6.16
C VAL A 25 -19.67 5.19 6.03
N LEU A 26 -18.74 6.11 5.76
CA LEU A 26 -17.30 5.79 5.71
C LEU A 26 -16.78 5.26 7.05
N MET A 27 -17.20 5.87 8.16
CA MET A 27 -16.86 5.42 9.51
C MET A 27 -17.34 3.97 9.72
N TYR A 28 -18.60 3.67 9.40
CA TYR A 28 -19.16 2.35 9.62
C TYR A 28 -18.57 1.27 8.69
N ALA A 29 -18.43 1.59 7.40
CA ALA A 29 -17.97 0.62 6.40
C ALA A 29 -16.49 0.28 6.54
N PHE A 30 -15.64 1.28 6.82
CA PHE A 30 -14.19 1.12 6.80
C PHE A 30 -13.55 1.18 8.19
N ALA A 31 -13.86 2.20 8.99
CA ALA A 31 -13.12 2.47 10.23
C ALA A 31 -13.60 1.64 11.43
N ASN A 32 -14.88 1.29 11.50
CA ASN A 32 -15.46 0.54 12.61
C ASN A 32 -15.04 -0.95 12.62
N ASN A 33 -14.43 -1.45 11.54
CA ASN A 33 -13.93 -2.81 11.46
C ASN A 33 -12.51 -2.82 10.87
N THR A 34 -11.53 -3.12 11.73
CA THR A 34 -10.11 -3.17 11.36
C THR A 34 -9.84 -4.15 10.21
N LYS A 35 -10.63 -5.22 10.03
CA LYS A 35 -10.49 -6.16 8.90
C LYS A 35 -10.86 -5.52 7.56
N ASN A 36 -11.88 -4.66 7.54
CA ASN A 36 -12.29 -3.94 6.33
C ASN A 36 -11.24 -2.89 5.96
N LEU A 37 -10.72 -2.17 6.96
CA LEU A 37 -9.66 -1.19 6.77
C LEU A 37 -8.38 -1.86 6.22
N GLN A 38 -7.97 -2.99 6.82
CA GLN A 38 -6.84 -3.78 6.34
C GLN A 38 -7.05 -4.31 4.92
N LYS A 39 -8.24 -4.80 4.58
CA LYS A 39 -8.56 -5.26 3.22
C LYS A 39 -8.52 -4.12 2.20
N PHE A 40 -8.97 -2.92 2.58
CA PHE A 40 -8.97 -1.74 1.72
C PHE A 40 -7.56 -1.15 1.54
N MET A 41 -6.80 -1.00 2.64
CA MET A 41 -5.48 -0.37 2.64
C MET A 41 -4.33 -1.34 2.35
N GLY A 42 -4.54 -2.65 2.55
CA GLY A 42 -3.50 -3.68 2.43
C GLY A 42 -3.00 -3.94 1.01
N ASN A 43 -3.72 -3.46 0.00
CA ASN A 43 -3.26 -3.54 -1.40
C ASN A 43 -2.11 -2.58 -1.71
N ARG A 44 -1.74 -1.68 -0.79
CA ARG A 44 -0.65 -0.75 -0.98
C ARG A 44 0.34 -0.85 0.18
N SER A 45 1.56 -1.29 -0.13
CA SER A 45 2.66 -1.25 0.82
C SER A 45 3.07 0.19 1.07
N TYR A 46 2.86 0.68 2.30
CA TYR A 46 3.29 2.02 2.72
C TYR A 46 4.80 2.08 3.02
N VAL A 47 5.43 0.93 3.19
CA VAL A 47 6.87 0.76 3.37
C VAL A 47 7.34 -0.16 2.25
N VAL A 48 8.11 0.37 1.32
CA VAL A 48 8.78 -0.41 0.27
C VAL A 48 10.20 -0.65 0.74
N TYR A 49 10.50 -1.88 1.13
CA TYR A 49 11.89 -2.26 1.34
C TYR A 49 12.61 -2.30 -0.01
N PRO A 50 13.87 -1.85 -0.07
CA PRO A 50 14.70 -2.05 -1.25
C PRO A 50 14.71 -3.54 -1.63
N PRO A 51 14.83 -3.89 -2.93
CA PRO A 51 15.00 -5.27 -3.34
C PRO A 51 16.09 -5.93 -2.50
N GLU A 52 15.82 -7.14 -1.99
CA GLU A 52 16.83 -7.91 -1.28
C GLU A 52 18.05 -8.06 -2.19
N ALA A 53 19.24 -7.72 -1.67
CA ALA A 53 20.48 -7.99 -2.38
C ALA A 53 20.58 -9.50 -2.67
N PRO A 54 21.24 -9.90 -3.77
CA PRO A 54 21.47 -11.31 -4.04
C PRO A 54 22.10 -11.97 -2.81
N ARG A 55 21.57 -13.13 -2.44
CA ARG A 55 22.10 -13.89 -1.30
C ARG A 55 23.59 -14.13 -1.53
N PRO A 56 24.42 -14.01 -0.48
CA PRO A 56 25.83 -14.29 -0.62
C PRO A 56 26.02 -15.75 -1.08
N PRO A 57 27.08 -16.03 -1.84
CA PRO A 57 27.42 -17.39 -2.24
C PRO A 57 27.60 -18.29 -1.02
N SER A 58 27.28 -19.57 -1.18
CA SER A 58 27.38 -20.56 -0.10
C SER A 58 28.85 -20.81 0.29
N PRO A 59 29.12 -21.32 1.51
CA PRO A 59 30.48 -21.68 1.92
C PRO A 59 31.17 -22.68 0.99
N GLU A 60 30.42 -23.57 0.34
CA GLU A 60 30.96 -24.53 -0.61
C GLU A 60 31.36 -23.85 -1.93
N GLU A 61 30.51 -22.97 -2.46
CA GLU A 61 30.81 -22.14 -3.64
C GLU A 61 32.02 -21.23 -3.38
N LEU A 62 32.14 -20.65 -2.18
CA LEU A 62 33.31 -19.87 -1.76
C LEU A 62 34.60 -20.69 -1.77
N ARG A 63 34.55 -21.95 -1.33
CA ARG A 63 35.71 -22.85 -1.33
C ARG A 63 36.09 -23.27 -2.75
N GLU A 64 35.12 -23.47 -3.63
CA GLU A 64 35.37 -23.78 -5.03
C GLU A 64 36.00 -22.59 -5.76
N MET A 65 35.43 -21.39 -5.60
CA MET A 65 36.01 -20.14 -6.13
C MET A 65 37.46 -19.92 -5.65
N ALA A 66 37.75 -20.22 -4.37
CA ALA A 66 39.12 -20.13 -3.84
C ALA A 66 40.08 -21.14 -4.50
N ARG A 67 39.62 -22.37 -4.78
CA ARG A 67 40.42 -23.38 -5.48
C ARG A 67 40.67 -22.99 -6.94
N GLU A 68 39.69 -22.43 -7.63
CA GLU A 68 39.85 -21.95 -9.00
C GLU A 68 40.86 -20.80 -9.10
N LEU A 69 40.80 -19.84 -8.17
CA LEU A 69 41.78 -18.75 -8.07
C LEU A 69 43.20 -19.27 -7.86
N ALA A 70 43.38 -20.26 -6.98
CA ALA A 70 44.67 -20.89 -6.74
C ALA A 70 45.22 -21.58 -8.00
N ARG A 71 44.36 -22.31 -8.74
CA ARG A 71 44.74 -22.95 -10.00
C ARG A 71 45.17 -21.93 -11.04
N LYS A 72 44.41 -20.83 -11.21
CA LYS A 72 44.70 -19.76 -12.16
C LYS A 72 46.00 -19.03 -11.84
N ASN A 73 46.32 -18.83 -10.56
CA ASN A 73 47.59 -18.24 -10.13
C ASN A 73 48.78 -19.18 -10.34
N SER A 74 48.59 -20.49 -10.22
CA SER A 74 49.66 -21.47 -10.47
C SER A 74 49.97 -21.68 -11.95
N SER A 75 49.03 -21.35 -12.85
CA SER A 75 49.18 -21.47 -14.30
C SER A 75 49.71 -20.19 -14.96
N ARG A 76 50.05 -19.17 -14.17
CA ARG A 76 50.55 -17.88 -14.62
C ARG A 76 52.02 -17.75 -14.25
#